data_AF-A0A067XSV6-F1
#
_entry.id   AF-A0A067XSV6-F1
#
_cell.length_a   1.000
_cell.length_b   1.000
_cell.length_c   1.000
_cell.angle_alpha   90.00
_cell.angle_beta   90.00
_cell.angle_gamma   90.00
#
_symmetry.space_group_name_H-M   'P 1'
#
loop_
_entity.id
_entity.type
_entity.pdbx_description
1 polymer ?
#
loop_
_entity_poly.entity_id
_entity_poly.type
_entity_poly.pdbx_seq_one_letter_code
_entity_poly.pdbx_strand_id
1 'polypeptide(L)'
;IAFRMADILYKLGYIQKGHLISVTRDDLVGQYIGHTAPKTKAVLKRAIGGVLFIDEAYYLYKADNERDYGSEAIEILLQVMENQRENLVVIFAGYKDRMDEFYKSNPGLSSRVSNHINFPDYSSEELFKIGKLFLEEQQYLLTPEAENVFRKCIEKCIKMPSFANVRTIINIIDQARLRQAKRLFDSGAHGKASLTKLDLVTLLPQDIMDF
;
A
#
# COMPACT_ATOMS: atom_id res chain seq x y z
N ILE A 1 4.74 -6.96 -3.34
CA ILE A 1 4.83 -8.33 -2.77
C ILE A 1 3.89 -9.31 -3.48
N ALA A 2 2.59 -9.02 -3.60
CA ALA A 2 1.63 -9.94 -4.21
C ALA A 2 1.99 -10.38 -5.66
N PHE A 3 2.54 -9.47 -6.48
CA PHE A 3 3.06 -9.82 -7.81
C PHE A 3 4.18 -10.88 -7.78
N ARG A 4 5.11 -10.78 -6.80
CA ARG A 4 6.17 -11.78 -6.63
C ARG A 4 5.62 -13.10 -6.13
N MET A 5 4.62 -13.07 -5.26
CA MET A 5 3.92 -14.29 -4.81
C MET A 5 3.24 -15.00 -5.99
N ALA A 6 2.58 -14.27 -6.88
CA ALA A 6 1.98 -14.85 -8.09
C ALA A 6 3.04 -15.54 -8.97
N ASP A 7 4.19 -14.89 -9.21
CA ASP A 7 5.29 -15.48 -9.98
C ASP A 7 5.87 -16.73 -9.32
N ILE A 8 6.04 -16.72 -7.99
CA ILE A 8 6.53 -17.89 -7.23
C ILE A 8 5.52 -19.05 -7.32
N LEU A 9 4.23 -18.79 -7.07
CA LEU A 9 3.19 -19.82 -7.12
C LEU A 9 3.06 -20.43 -8.52
N TYR A 10 3.23 -19.62 -9.56
CA TYR A 10 3.24 -20.10 -10.95
C TYR A 10 4.44 -20.99 -11.23
N LYS A 11 5.66 -20.56 -10.83
CA LYS A 11 6.88 -21.35 -11.01
C LYS A 11 6.88 -22.67 -10.25
N LEU A 12 6.19 -22.73 -9.11
CA LEU A 12 6.00 -23.94 -8.33
C LEU A 12 4.85 -24.83 -8.84
N GLY A 13 4.11 -24.39 -9.87
CA GLY A 13 3.01 -25.16 -10.45
C GLY A 13 1.70 -25.14 -9.65
N TYR A 14 1.56 -24.27 -8.65
CA TYR A 14 0.33 -24.14 -7.85
C TYR A 14 -0.78 -23.35 -8.56
N ILE A 15 -0.42 -22.55 -9.56
CA ILE A 15 -1.39 -21.82 -10.40
C ILE A 15 -1.00 -21.97 -11.87
N GLN A 16 -2.00 -22.02 -12.75
CA GLN A 16 -1.81 -22.28 -14.18
C GLN A 16 -1.29 -21.07 -14.97
N LYS A 17 -1.48 -19.86 -14.44
CA LYS A 17 -1.10 -18.58 -15.05
C LYS A 17 -0.50 -17.68 -13.97
N GLY A 18 0.63 -17.03 -14.26
CA GLY A 18 1.30 -16.12 -13.34
C GLY A 18 0.70 -14.71 -13.25
N HIS A 19 -0.58 -14.53 -13.57
CA HIS A 19 -1.22 -13.22 -13.54
C HIS A 19 -1.84 -12.92 -12.17
N LEU A 20 -1.88 -11.63 -11.84
CA LEU A 20 -2.48 -11.10 -10.62
C LEU A 20 -3.56 -10.09 -10.99
N ILE A 21 -4.75 -10.25 -10.40
CA ILE A 21 -5.83 -9.28 -10.48
C ILE A 21 -5.93 -8.59 -9.12
N SER A 22 -5.64 -7.29 -9.07
CA SER A 22 -5.79 -6.46 -7.88
C SER A 22 -7.14 -5.77 -7.88
N VAL A 23 -7.86 -5.84 -6.77
CA VAL A 23 -9.20 -5.25 -6.61
C VAL A 23 -9.37 -4.65 -5.22
N THR A 24 -10.32 -3.73 -5.10
CA THR A 24 -10.80 -3.20 -3.83
C THR A 24 -12.29 -3.57 -3.64
N ARG A 25 -12.90 -3.11 -2.53
CA ARG A 25 -14.34 -3.23 -2.30
C ARG A 25 -15.16 -2.75 -3.50
N ASP A 26 -14.80 -1.62 -4.08
CA ASP A 26 -15.57 -0.96 -5.14
C ASP A 26 -15.59 -1.78 -6.44
N ASP A 27 -14.66 -2.72 -6.61
CA ASP A 27 -14.64 -3.63 -7.75
C ASP A 27 -15.53 -4.86 -7.54
N LEU A 28 -15.84 -5.21 -6.29
CA LEU A 28 -16.58 -6.41 -5.93
C LEU A 28 -18.04 -6.11 -5.61
N VAL A 29 -18.30 -5.02 -4.89
CA VAL A 29 -19.63 -4.66 -4.39
C VAL A 29 -20.33 -3.69 -5.34
N GLY A 30 -21.60 -3.97 -5.63
CA GLY A 30 -22.47 -3.14 -6.45
C GLY A 30 -23.11 -2.00 -5.65
N GLN A 31 -23.52 -0.93 -6.34
CA GLN A 31 -24.23 0.19 -5.74
C GLN A 31 -25.73 -0.11 -5.50
N TYR A 32 -26.27 -1.11 -6.21
CA TYR A 32 -27.70 -1.46 -6.21
C TYR A 32 -27.91 -2.94 -5.91
N ILE A 33 -29.12 -3.26 -5.44
CA ILE A 33 -29.55 -4.64 -5.15
C ILE A 33 -29.35 -5.52 -6.39
N GLY A 34 -28.74 -6.69 -6.20
CA GLY A 34 -28.50 -7.68 -7.25
C GLY A 34 -27.32 -7.37 -8.18
N HIS A 35 -26.62 -6.25 -8.00
CA HIS A 35 -25.43 -5.91 -8.81
C HIS A 35 -24.14 -6.51 -8.24
N THR A 36 -24.07 -6.81 -6.94
CA THR A 36 -22.85 -7.34 -6.32
C THR A 36 -22.50 -8.72 -6.84
N ALA A 37 -23.45 -9.66 -6.87
CA ALA A 37 -23.20 -11.01 -7.37
C ALA A 37 -22.57 -11.08 -8.79
N PRO A 38 -23.16 -10.46 -9.84
CA PRO A 38 -22.57 -10.52 -11.18
C PRO A 38 -21.20 -9.84 -11.23
N LYS A 39 -21.01 -8.75 -10.48
CA LYS A 39 -19.76 -8.00 -10.44
C LYS A 39 -18.63 -8.80 -9.79
N THR A 40 -18.88 -9.37 -8.61
CA THR A 40 -17.93 -10.27 -7.91
C THR A 40 -17.59 -11.50 -8.78
N LYS A 41 -18.60 -12.14 -9.39
CA LYS A 41 -18.39 -13.30 -10.28
C LYS A 41 -17.55 -12.94 -11.52
N ALA A 42 -17.75 -11.76 -12.10
CA ALA A 42 -16.96 -11.30 -13.23
C ALA A 42 -15.48 -11.11 -12.86
N VAL A 43 -15.20 -10.52 -11.70
CA VAL A 43 -13.83 -10.40 -11.18
C VAL A 43 -13.21 -11.77 -10.97
N LEU A 44 -13.91 -12.68 -10.29
CA LEU A 44 -13.44 -14.03 -10.02
C LEU A 44 -13.12 -14.79 -11.30
N LYS A 45 -14.00 -14.72 -12.30
CA LYS A 45 -13.77 -15.35 -13.61
C LYS A 45 -12.47 -14.90 -14.28
N ARG A 46 -12.10 -13.63 -14.14
CA ARG A 46 -10.81 -13.11 -14.66
C ARG A 46 -9.62 -13.58 -13.84
N ALA A 47 -9.80 -13.82 -12.54
CA ALA A 47 -8.74 -14.26 -11.65
C ALA A 47 -8.46 -15.77 -11.71
N ILE A 48 -9.41 -16.58 -12.22
CA ILE A 48 -9.21 -18.03 -12.40
C ILE A 48 -7.93 -18.32 -13.19
N GLY A 49 -7.17 -19.28 -12.69
CA GLY A 49 -5.86 -19.69 -13.16
C GLY A 49 -4.71 -18.92 -12.52
N GLY A 50 -4.98 -17.84 -11.77
CA GLY A 50 -3.95 -16.96 -11.19
C GLY A 50 -4.25 -16.56 -9.75
N VAL A 51 -3.91 -15.30 -9.41
CA VAL A 51 -4.07 -14.74 -8.06
C VAL A 51 -5.08 -13.60 -8.06
N LEU A 52 -6.05 -13.64 -7.15
CA LEU A 52 -6.91 -12.51 -6.79
C LEU A 52 -6.36 -11.82 -5.54
N PHE A 53 -5.95 -10.56 -5.66
CA PHE A 53 -5.49 -9.73 -4.55
C PHE A 53 -6.59 -8.73 -4.19
N ILE A 54 -7.09 -8.79 -2.96
CA ILE A 54 -8.13 -7.91 -2.45
C ILE A 54 -7.49 -6.98 -1.42
N ASP A 55 -7.33 -5.72 -1.79
CA ASP A 55 -6.79 -4.69 -0.91
C ASP A 55 -7.86 -4.17 0.06
N GLU A 56 -7.42 -3.85 1.27
CA GLU A 56 -8.27 -3.42 2.39
C GLU A 56 -9.56 -4.26 2.54
N ALA A 57 -9.39 -5.58 2.52
CA ALA A 57 -10.49 -6.53 2.42
C ALA A 57 -11.54 -6.41 3.54
N TYR A 58 -11.15 -5.91 4.70
CA TYR A 58 -12.06 -5.63 5.82
C TYR A 58 -13.19 -4.67 5.44
N TYR A 59 -13.02 -3.83 4.41
CA TYR A 59 -14.10 -2.99 3.92
C TYR A 59 -15.24 -3.77 3.27
N LEU A 60 -15.04 -5.02 2.84
CA LEU A 60 -16.13 -5.86 2.31
C LEU A 60 -17.24 -6.12 3.34
N TYR A 61 -16.95 -6.01 4.63
CA TYR A 61 -17.93 -6.18 5.68
C TYR A 61 -18.09 -4.90 6.49
N LYS A 62 -19.33 -4.37 6.57
CA LYS A 62 -19.67 -3.23 7.42
C LYS A 62 -20.86 -3.61 8.29
N ALA A 63 -20.60 -3.94 9.55
CA ALA A 63 -21.64 -4.34 10.50
C ALA A 63 -22.71 -3.26 10.71
N ASP A 64 -22.32 -1.99 10.63
CA ASP A 64 -23.19 -0.85 10.94
C ASP A 64 -24.12 -0.43 9.78
N ASN A 65 -24.10 -1.15 8.66
CA ASN A 65 -24.90 -0.80 7.48
C ASN A 65 -25.71 -1.99 6.97
N GLU A 66 -26.97 -2.10 7.43
CA GLU A 66 -27.90 -3.16 7.01
C GLU A 66 -28.23 -3.14 5.51
N ARG A 67 -27.96 -2.03 4.81
CA ARG A 67 -28.14 -1.90 3.36
C ARG A 67 -26.86 -2.21 2.57
N ASP A 68 -25.84 -2.74 3.22
CA ASP A 68 -24.56 -3.09 2.61
C ASP A 68 -24.60 -4.46 1.94
N TYR A 69 -24.35 -4.51 0.64
CA TYR A 69 -24.34 -5.77 -0.12
C TYR A 69 -22.98 -6.47 -0.10
N GLY A 70 -22.07 -6.07 0.79
CA GLY A 70 -20.73 -6.65 0.87
C GLY A 70 -20.71 -8.09 1.41
N SER A 71 -21.68 -8.46 2.23
CA SER A 71 -21.87 -9.85 2.70
C SER A 71 -22.09 -10.82 1.52
N GLU A 72 -22.86 -10.43 0.50
CA GLU A 72 -23.07 -11.22 -0.70
C GLU A 72 -21.75 -11.49 -1.44
N ALA A 73 -20.85 -10.49 -1.52
CA ALA A 73 -19.53 -10.68 -2.12
C ALA A 73 -18.69 -11.69 -1.32
N ILE A 74 -18.73 -11.64 0.02
CA ILE A 74 -17.99 -12.55 0.90
C ILE A 74 -18.50 -13.99 0.74
N GLU A 75 -19.82 -14.19 0.68
CA GLU A 75 -20.41 -15.51 0.46
C GLU A 75 -19.97 -16.13 -0.86
N ILE A 76 -19.97 -15.34 -1.94
CA ILE A 76 -19.51 -15.79 -3.27
C ILE A 76 -18.01 -16.09 -3.23
N LEU A 77 -17.20 -15.26 -2.57
CA LEU A 77 -15.77 -15.50 -2.41
C LEU A 77 -15.51 -16.83 -1.69
N LEU A 78 -16.20 -17.07 -0.57
CA LEU A 78 -16.09 -18.32 0.20
C LEU A 78 -16.45 -19.54 -0.65
N GLN A 79 -17.58 -19.49 -1.36
CA GLN A 79 -18.02 -20.57 -2.22
C GLN A 79 -16.99 -20.87 -3.32
N VAL A 80 -16.39 -19.83 -3.93
CA VAL A 80 -15.39 -20.03 -4.99
C VAL A 80 -14.05 -20.52 -4.42
N MET A 81 -13.63 -20.04 -3.25
CA MET A 81 -12.42 -20.53 -2.57
C MET A 81 -12.49 -22.03 -2.29
N GLU A 82 -13.67 -22.57 -1.99
CA GLU A 82 -13.87 -24.02 -1.84
C GLU A 82 -13.86 -24.77 -3.17
N ASN A 83 -14.63 -24.29 -4.13
CA ASN A 83 -14.85 -25.00 -5.39
C ASN A 83 -13.68 -24.88 -6.38
N GLN A 84 -12.83 -23.86 -6.25
CA GLN A 84 -11.74 -23.55 -7.18
C GLN A 84 -10.36 -23.56 -6.51
N ARG A 85 -10.19 -24.35 -5.45
CA ARG A 85 -8.94 -24.42 -4.66
C ARG A 85 -7.67 -24.74 -5.47
N GLU A 86 -7.81 -25.44 -6.60
CA GLU A 86 -6.70 -25.85 -7.46
C GLU A 86 -6.37 -24.81 -8.55
N ASN A 87 -7.26 -23.84 -8.76
CA ASN A 87 -7.19 -22.92 -9.89
C ASN A 87 -7.15 -21.45 -9.48
N LEU A 88 -7.39 -21.12 -8.21
CA LEU A 88 -7.43 -19.74 -7.74
C LEU A 88 -6.76 -19.61 -6.38
N VAL A 89 -5.84 -18.66 -6.29
CA VAL A 89 -5.29 -18.21 -5.00
C VAL A 89 -5.88 -16.85 -4.68
N VAL A 90 -6.44 -16.68 -3.48
CA VAL A 90 -6.97 -15.41 -3.00
C VAL A 90 -6.05 -14.88 -1.90
N ILE A 91 -5.64 -13.62 -2.02
CA ILE A 91 -4.82 -12.90 -1.04
C ILE A 91 -5.65 -11.74 -0.52
N PHE A 92 -5.98 -11.77 0.77
CA PHE A 92 -6.59 -10.65 1.47
C PHE A 92 -5.49 -9.79 2.10
N ALA A 93 -5.53 -8.49 1.85
CA ALA A 93 -4.59 -7.52 2.42
C ALA A 93 -5.33 -6.45 3.21
N GLY A 94 -4.63 -5.86 4.17
CA GLY A 94 -5.17 -4.81 5.04
C GLY A 94 -4.36 -4.65 6.32
N TYR A 95 -4.72 -3.64 7.12
CA TYR A 95 -4.15 -3.44 8.45
C TYR A 95 -4.51 -4.60 9.38
N LYS A 96 -3.54 -5.01 10.20
CA LYS A 96 -3.63 -6.24 11.01
C LYS A 96 -4.83 -6.23 11.95
N ASP A 97 -5.00 -5.16 12.72
CA ASP A 97 -6.11 -4.96 13.65
C ASP A 97 -7.47 -5.06 12.96
N ARG A 98 -7.62 -4.40 11.80
CA ARG A 98 -8.84 -4.44 10.98
C ARG A 98 -9.12 -5.81 10.37
N MET A 99 -8.06 -6.51 9.93
CA MET A 99 -8.19 -7.87 9.43
C MET A 99 -8.55 -8.87 10.54
N ASP A 100 -8.01 -8.69 11.75
CA ASP A 100 -8.36 -9.51 12.90
C ASP A 100 -9.85 -9.34 13.27
N GLU A 101 -10.40 -8.12 13.21
CA GLU A 101 -11.84 -7.85 13.34
C GLU A 101 -12.64 -8.51 12.20
N PHE A 102 -12.20 -8.35 10.96
CA PHE A 102 -12.85 -8.91 9.78
C PHE A 102 -12.99 -10.44 9.85
N TYR A 103 -11.94 -11.15 10.29
CA TYR A 103 -11.98 -12.60 10.47
C TYR A 103 -12.88 -13.04 11.63
N LYS A 104 -12.94 -12.26 12.72
CA LYS A 104 -13.86 -12.54 13.84
C LYS A 104 -15.32 -12.43 13.39
N SER A 105 -15.66 -11.44 12.57
CA SER A 105 -17.01 -11.27 12.03
C SER A 105 -17.37 -12.30 10.95
N ASN A 106 -16.37 -12.89 10.29
CA ASN A 106 -16.57 -13.82 9.18
C ASN A 106 -15.81 -15.15 9.44
N PRO A 107 -16.30 -16.01 10.35
CA PRO A 107 -15.59 -17.23 10.76
C PRO A 107 -15.33 -18.20 9.60
N GLY A 108 -16.17 -18.17 8.55
CA GLY A 108 -15.95 -18.96 7.34
C GLY A 108 -14.68 -18.56 6.56
N LEU A 109 -14.26 -17.30 6.61
CA LEU A 109 -13.00 -16.87 6.00
C LEU A 109 -11.81 -17.34 6.83
N SER A 110 -11.91 -17.20 8.16
CA SER A 110 -10.86 -17.63 9.08
C SER A 110 -10.49 -19.11 8.92
N SER A 111 -11.47 -19.99 8.68
CA SER A 111 -11.20 -21.42 8.48
C SER A 111 -10.56 -21.78 7.13
N ARG A 112 -10.68 -20.92 6.11
CA ARG A 112 -10.20 -21.17 4.74
C ARG A 112 -8.90 -20.43 4.41
N VAL A 113 -8.59 -19.38 5.15
CA VAL A 113 -7.31 -18.66 5.04
C VAL A 113 -6.28 -19.36 5.93
N SER A 114 -5.49 -20.25 5.34
CA SER A 114 -4.53 -21.08 6.08
C SER A 114 -3.20 -20.36 6.40
N ASN A 115 -2.84 -19.35 5.60
CA ASN A 115 -1.54 -18.69 5.69
C ASN A 115 -1.71 -17.21 6.05
N HIS A 116 -1.12 -16.82 7.18
CA HIS A 116 -1.08 -15.43 7.63
C HIS A 116 0.37 -14.92 7.54
N ILE A 117 0.59 -13.91 6.71
CA ILE A 117 1.89 -13.25 6.59
C ILE A 117 1.77 -11.87 7.23
N ASN A 118 2.49 -11.65 8.32
CA ASN A 118 2.54 -10.35 8.98
C ASN A 118 3.70 -9.53 8.43
N PHE A 119 3.43 -8.30 8.01
CA PHE A 119 4.46 -7.34 7.60
C PHE A 119 4.65 -6.33 8.72
N PRO A 120 5.71 -6.46 9.54
CA PRO A 120 5.95 -5.51 10.62
C PRO A 120 6.33 -4.14 10.05
N ASP A 121 6.16 -3.11 10.87
CA ASP A 121 6.65 -1.79 10.52
C ASP A 121 8.18 -1.77 10.40
N TYR A 122 8.69 -0.94 9.50
CA TYR A 122 10.13 -0.74 9.36
C TYR A 122 10.65 0.07 10.54
N SER A 123 11.85 -0.27 11.00
CA SER A 123 12.60 0.53 11.96
C SER A 123 12.96 1.90 11.38
N SER A 124 13.29 2.87 12.24
CA SER A 124 13.75 4.20 11.82
C SER A 124 14.95 4.13 10.86
N GLU A 125 15.88 3.21 11.10
CA GLU A 125 17.05 2.98 10.24
C GLU A 125 16.68 2.40 8.88
N GLU A 126 15.73 1.45 8.83
CA GLU A 126 15.24 0.91 7.56
C GLU A 126 14.49 1.97 6.75
N LEU A 127 13.64 2.77 7.40
CA LEU A 127 12.93 3.87 6.76
C LEU A 127 13.89 4.93 6.22
N PHE A 128 14.96 5.24 6.97
CA PHE A 128 16.00 6.15 6.49
C PHE A 128 16.70 5.60 5.25
N LYS A 129 17.07 4.31 5.24
CA LYS A 129 17.66 3.66 4.05
C LYS A 129 16.71 3.67 2.86
N ILE A 130 15.43 3.37 3.07
CA ILE A 130 14.39 3.43 2.03
C ILE A 130 14.27 4.86 1.48
N GLY A 131 14.26 5.86 2.36
CA GLY A 131 14.23 7.27 1.95
C GLY A 131 15.44 7.66 1.11
N LYS A 132 16.63 7.18 1.45
CA LYS A 132 17.85 7.39 0.65
C LYS A 132 17.76 6.75 -0.73
N LEU A 133 17.31 5.50 -0.82
CA LEU A 133 17.09 4.83 -2.11
C LEU A 133 16.10 5.61 -2.98
N PHE A 134 15.01 6.12 -2.39
CA PHE A 134 14.02 6.92 -3.12
C PHE A 134 14.62 8.25 -3.62
N LEU A 135 15.43 8.93 -2.81
CA LEU A 135 16.13 10.15 -3.23
C LEU A 135 17.14 9.87 -4.35
N GLU A 136 17.89 8.77 -4.26
CA GLU A 136 18.85 8.34 -5.29
C GLU A 136 18.15 8.06 -6.63
N GLU A 137 17.02 7.34 -6.61
CA GLU A 137 16.21 7.09 -7.81
C GLU A 137 15.71 8.38 -8.46
N GLN A 138 15.38 9.39 -7.64
CA GLN A 138 14.96 10.72 -8.10
C GLN A 138 16.13 11.69 -8.34
N GLN A 139 17.37 11.22 -8.23
CA GLN A 139 18.60 12.02 -8.39
C GLN A 139 18.73 13.21 -7.44
N TYR A 140 18.17 13.11 -6.23
CA TYR A 140 18.35 14.09 -5.15
C TYR A 140 19.43 13.67 -4.17
N LEU A 141 20.08 14.66 -3.57
CA LEU A 141 21.10 14.50 -2.55
C LEU A 141 20.67 15.22 -1.27
N LEU A 142 20.97 14.61 -0.12
CA LEU A 142 20.89 15.27 1.18
C LEU A 142 22.28 15.76 1.56
N THR A 143 22.40 16.98 2.10
CA THR A 143 23.63 17.36 2.80
C THR A 143 23.76 16.55 4.10
N PRO A 144 24.97 16.42 4.68
CA PRO A 144 25.16 15.73 5.96
C PRO A 144 24.26 16.25 7.09
N GLU A 145 24.02 17.57 7.12
CA GLU A 145 23.11 18.20 8.08
C GLU A 145 21.65 17.82 7.79
N ALA A 146 21.27 17.79 6.51
CA ALA A 146 19.92 17.41 6.09
C ALA A 146 19.64 15.93 6.41
N GLU A 147 20.62 15.03 6.27
CA GLU A 147 20.48 13.63 6.69
C GLU A 147 20.16 13.52 8.19
N ASN A 148 20.83 14.31 9.03
CA ASN A 148 20.57 14.33 10.47
C ASN A 148 19.17 14.84 10.81
N VAL A 149 18.70 15.89 10.13
CA VAL A 149 17.32 16.39 10.29
C VAL A 149 16.31 15.34 9.81
N PHE A 150 16.58 14.68 8.69
CA PHE A 150 15.72 13.63 8.15
C PHE A 150 15.56 12.45 9.11
N ARG A 151 16.66 11.96 9.71
CA ARG A 151 16.60 10.91 10.73
C ARG A 151 15.73 11.31 11.93
N LYS A 152 15.93 12.51 12.47
CA LYS A 152 15.14 13.03 13.59
C LYS A 152 13.65 13.18 13.21
N CYS A 153 13.37 13.60 11.98
CA CYS A 153 12.02 13.69 11.46
C CYS A 153 11.35 12.30 11.44
N ILE A 154 12.05 11.27 10.95
CA ILE A 154 11.55 9.89 10.93
C ILE A 154 11.24 9.39 12.34
N GLU A 155 12.16 9.58 13.30
CA GLU A 155 11.98 9.16 14.69
C GLU A 155 10.77 9.83 15.37
N LYS A 156 10.49 11.08 15.03
CA LYS A 156 9.30 11.80 15.49
C LYS A 156 8.03 11.23 14.83
N CYS A 157 8.04 11.06 13.51
CA CYS A 157 6.88 10.60 12.75
C CYS A 157 6.40 9.21 13.16
N ILE A 158 7.31 8.28 13.47
CA ILE A 158 6.94 6.92 13.92
C ILE A 158 6.05 6.94 15.17
N LYS A 159 6.17 7.97 16.02
CA LYS A 159 5.39 8.11 17.25
C LYS A 159 4.03 8.77 17.02
N MET A 160 3.74 9.25 15.81
CA MET A 160 2.50 9.93 15.50
C MET A 160 1.40 8.93 15.11
N PRO A 161 0.13 9.16 15.51
CA PRO A 161 -0.99 8.28 15.14
C PRO A 161 -1.22 8.14 13.63
N SER A 162 -0.81 9.12 12.83
CA SER A 162 -0.95 9.15 11.38
C SER A 162 0.21 8.49 10.63
N PHE A 163 1.13 7.82 11.33
CA PHE A 163 2.27 7.16 10.70
C PHE A 163 1.80 6.04 9.75
N ALA A 164 2.15 6.18 8.47
CA ALA A 164 1.82 5.25 7.41
C ALA A 164 3.10 4.64 6.79
N ASN A 165 4.12 4.38 7.62
CA ASN A 165 5.33 3.67 7.20
C ASN A 165 6.01 4.35 5.98
N VAL A 166 6.41 3.62 4.94
CA VAL A 166 7.07 4.15 3.73
C VAL A 166 6.29 5.30 3.08
N ARG A 167 4.94 5.29 3.15
CA ARG A 167 4.12 6.39 2.60
C ARG A 167 4.43 7.71 3.32
N THR A 168 4.68 7.67 4.62
CA THR A 168 5.11 8.85 5.38
C THR A 168 6.44 9.40 4.87
N ILE A 169 7.39 8.50 4.56
CA ILE A 169 8.72 8.88 4.07
C ILE A 169 8.64 9.56 2.71
N ILE A 170 7.86 8.99 1.79
CA ILE A 170 7.60 9.59 0.46
C ILE A 170 6.98 10.98 0.64
N ASN A 171 5.97 11.12 1.49
CA ASN A 171 5.34 12.41 1.77
C ASN A 171 6.35 13.45 2.32
N ILE A 172 7.23 13.06 3.25
CA ILE A 172 8.27 13.95 3.79
C ILE A 172 9.19 14.42 2.66
N ILE A 173 9.64 13.50 1.80
CA ILE A 173 10.54 13.81 0.67
C ILE A 173 9.85 14.73 -0.33
N ASP A 174 8.60 14.47 -0.70
CA ASP A 174 7.86 15.31 -1.63
C ASP A 174 7.65 16.72 -1.08
N GLN A 175 7.35 16.86 0.21
CA GLN A 175 7.25 18.16 0.86
C GLN A 175 8.61 18.87 0.91
N ALA A 176 9.70 18.15 1.16
CA ALA A 176 11.04 18.72 1.13
C ALA A 176 11.41 19.23 -0.26
N ARG A 177 11.10 18.48 -1.32
CA ARG A 177 11.31 18.90 -2.71
C ARG A 177 10.52 20.17 -3.04
N LEU A 178 9.26 20.27 -2.61
CA LEU A 178 8.46 21.48 -2.81
C LEU A 178 9.07 22.71 -2.12
N ARG A 179 9.58 22.55 -0.89
CA ARG A 179 10.24 23.64 -0.16
C ARG A 179 11.57 24.03 -0.78
N GLN A 180 12.35 23.07 -1.23
CA GLN A 180 13.59 23.31 -1.96
C GLN A 180 13.33 24.10 -3.25
N ALA A 181 12.33 23.71 -4.03
CA ALA A 181 11.94 24.43 -5.24
C ALA A 181 11.55 25.89 -4.93
N LYS A 182 10.74 26.11 -3.88
CA LYS A 182 10.38 27.45 -3.41
C LYS A 182 11.61 28.27 -3.00
N ARG A 183 12.52 27.69 -2.20
CA ARG A 183 13.76 28.34 -1.77
C ARG A 183 14.62 28.78 -2.96
N LEU A 184 14.78 27.90 -3.96
CA LEU A 184 15.59 28.19 -5.14
C LEU A 184 14.96 29.29 -6.00
N PHE A 185 13.64 29.25 -6.16
CA PHE A 185 12.89 30.29 -6.88
C PHE A 185 13.06 31.65 -6.21
N ASP A 186 12.85 31.73 -4.89
CA ASP A 186 12.99 32.98 -4.13
C ASP A 186 14.44 33.52 -4.20
N SER A 187 15.43 32.62 -4.15
CA SER A 187 16.85 32.98 -4.28
C SER A 187 17.22 33.53 -5.66
N GLY A 188 16.60 32.99 -6.73
CA GLY A 188 16.76 33.48 -8.10
C GLY A 188 16.02 34.80 -8.36
N ALA A 189 14.81 34.95 -7.82
CA ALA A 189 14.01 36.17 -7.95
C ALA A 189 14.68 37.39 -7.27
N HIS A 190 15.44 37.17 -6.20
CA HIS A 190 16.20 38.20 -5.49
C HIS A 190 17.62 38.44 -6.02
N GLY A 191 17.97 37.90 -7.20
CA GLY A 191 19.22 38.22 -7.91
C GLY A 191 20.52 37.80 -7.20
N LYS A 192 20.45 36.86 -6.24
CA LYS A 192 21.57 36.58 -5.32
C LYS A 192 22.53 35.47 -5.74
N ALA A 193 22.24 34.63 -6.74
CA ALA A 193 23.20 33.65 -7.25
C ALA A 193 22.82 33.06 -8.61
N SER A 194 23.81 32.77 -9.44
CA SER A 194 23.66 31.85 -10.58
C SER A 194 23.53 30.43 -10.01
N LEU A 195 22.34 29.84 -10.11
CA LEU A 195 22.09 28.47 -9.63
C LEU A 195 22.90 27.46 -10.45
N THR A 196 23.55 26.52 -9.76
CA THR A 196 24.25 25.40 -10.37
C THR A 196 23.36 24.17 -10.45
N LYS A 197 23.74 23.19 -11.27
CA LYS A 197 23.03 21.90 -11.30
C LYS A 197 23.02 21.19 -9.94
N LEU A 198 24.07 21.38 -9.14
CA LEU A 198 24.16 20.79 -7.80
C LEU A 198 23.10 21.37 -6.85
N ASP A 199 22.81 22.67 -6.97
CA ASP A 199 21.80 23.33 -6.14
C ASP A 199 20.39 22.79 -6.42
N LEU A 200 20.11 22.44 -7.68
CA LEU A 200 18.82 21.92 -8.13
C LEU A 200 18.52 20.51 -7.58
N VAL A 201 19.55 19.76 -7.20
CA VAL A 201 19.43 18.38 -6.69
C VAL A 201 19.70 18.26 -5.19
N THR A 202 20.17 19.32 -4.54
CA THR A 202 20.56 19.28 -3.12
C THR A 202 19.44 19.77 -2.21
N LEU A 203 19.00 18.90 -1.30
CA LEU A 203 18.11 19.19 -0.19
C LEU A 203 18.92 19.62 1.04
N LEU A 204 18.55 20.75 1.63
CA LEU A 204 19.15 21.34 2.82
C LEU A 204 18.29 21.06 4.07
N PRO A 205 18.83 21.23 5.29
CA PRO A 205 18.07 21.04 6.54
C PRO A 205 16.72 21.75 6.57
N GLN A 206 16.66 23.01 6.12
CA GLN A 206 15.46 23.84 6.10
C GLN A 206 14.34 23.36 5.15
N ASP A 207 14.66 22.46 4.22
CA ASP A 207 13.64 21.89 3.33
C ASP A 207 12.86 20.77 4.03
N ILE A 208 13.50 20.07 4.97
CA ILE A 208 12.89 18.95 5.67
C ILE A 208 12.00 19.51 6.79
N MET A 209 10.86 18.86 7.05
CA MET A 209 9.93 19.31 8.09
C MET A 209 10.60 19.47 9.46
N ASP A 210 10.48 20.66 10.02
CA ASP A 210 10.53 20.86 11.46
C ASP A 210 9.11 20.70 12.02
N PHE A 211 8.92 19.66 12.84
CA PHE A 211 7.80 19.55 13.78
C PHE A 211 8.21 20.11 15.14
#